data_AF-A0A378BG58-F1
#
_entry.id   AF-A0A378BG58-F1
#
_cell.length_a   1.000
_cell.length_b   1.000
_cell.length_c   1.000
_cell.angle_alpha   90.00
_cell.angle_beta   90.00
_cell.angle_gamma   90.00
#
_symmetry.space_group_name_H-M   'P 1'
#
loop_
_entity.id
_entity.type
_entity.pdbx_description
1 polymer ?
#
loop_
_entity_poly.entity_id
_entity_poly.type
_entity_poly.pdbx_seq_one_letter_code
_entity_poly.pdbx_strand_id
1 'polypeptide(L)' 'MDEKSLYAHILNLTASWQVKALSLDEKVGSVTVTVGIAENVLLSWPDLR' A
#
# COMPACT_ATOMS: atom_id res chain seq x y z
N MET A 1 4.43 -0.74 17.41
CA MET A 1 3.82 -0.64 16.08
C MET A 1 4.88 -0.08 15.16
N ASP A 2 5.25 -0.85 14.15
CA ASP A 2 6.31 -0.50 13.20
C ASP A 2 5.85 0.64 12.28
N GLU A 3 6.80 1.45 11.82
CA GLU A 3 6.55 2.61 10.95
C GLU A 3 5.75 2.23 9.69
N LYS A 4 6.08 1.09 9.06
CA LYS A 4 5.32 0.54 7.92
C LYS A 4 3.88 0.19 8.26
N SER A 5 3.64 -0.33 9.46
CA SER A 5 2.29 -0.68 9.94
C SER A 5 1.46 0.57 10.21
N LEU A 6 2.09 1.63 10.73
CA LEU A 6 1.44 2.93 10.90
C LEU A 6 1.02 3.53 9.55
N TYR A 7 1.91 3.50 8.55
CA TYR A 7 1.56 3.99 7.21
C TYR A 7 0.50 3.15 6.52
N ALA A 8 0.55 1.82 6.65
CA ALA A 8 -0.50 0.96 6.13
C ALA A 8 -1.86 1.27 6.75
N HIS A 9 -1.89 1.58 8.05
CA HIS A 9 -3.10 1.96 8.76
C HIS A 9 -3.63 3.34 8.33
N ILE A 10 -2.75 4.34 8.17
CA ILE A 10 -3.13 5.70 7.73
C ILE A 10 -3.66 5.69 6.29
N LEU A 11 -3.01 4.95 5.39
CA LEU A 11 -3.47 4.79 4.01
C LEU A 11 -4.68 3.84 3.87
N ASN A 12 -5.19 3.30 4.98
CA ASN A 12 -6.26 2.32 5.02
C ASN A 12 -6.02 1.15 4.04
N LEU A 13 -4.77 0.72 3.94
CA LEU A 13 -4.39 -0.42 3.11
C LEU A 13 -4.97 -1.67 3.77
N THR A 14 -5.99 -2.26 3.15
CA THR A 14 -6.50 -3.58 3.55
C THR A 14 -5.36 -4.59 3.60
N ALA A 15 -5.45 -5.61 4.46
CA ALA A 15 -4.41 -6.64 4.68
C ALA A 15 -3.88 -7.29 3.38
N SER A 16 -4.65 -7.17 2.30
CA SER A 16 -4.30 -7.56 0.96
C SER A 16 -3.16 -6.76 0.31
N TRP A 17 -2.93 -5.52 0.74
CA TRP A 17 -1.97 -4.59 0.16
C TRP A 17 -0.78 -4.43 1.12
N GLN A 18 0.36 -4.94 0.70
CA GLN A 18 1.64 -4.89 1.42
C GLN A 18 2.44 -3.68 0.95
N VAL A 19 2.86 -2.81 1.87
CA VAL A 19 3.76 -1.70 1.53
C VAL A 19 5.14 -2.27 1.17
N LYS A 20 5.51 -2.18 -0.10
CA LYS A 20 6.83 -2.63 -0.58
C LYS A 20 7.89 -1.57 -0.41
N ALA A 21 7.57 -0.33 -0.80
CA ALA A 21 8.49 0.79 -0.69
C ALA A 21 7.73 2.05 -0.29
N LEU A 22 8.43 2.92 0.43
CA LEU A 22 7.96 4.24 0.80
C LEU A 22 9.09 5.21 0.46
N SER A 23 8.75 6.25 -0.28
CA SER A 23 9.69 7.29 -0.68
C SER A 23 9.08 8.64 -0.36
N LEU A 24 9.77 9.40 0.48
CA LEU A 24 9.42 10.78 0.80
C LEU A 24 10.12 11.69 -0.20
N ASP A 25 9.35 12.43 -0.97
CA ASP A 25 9.87 13.54 -1.76
C ASP A 25 9.69 14.83 -0.96
N GLU A 26 10.76 15.23 -0.27
CA GLU A 26 10.78 16.45 0.55
C GLU A 26 10.63 17.72 -0.29
N LYS A 27 11.02 17.67 -1.57
CA LYS A 27 10.95 18.82 -2.48
C LYS A 27 9.52 19.18 -2.86
N VAL A 28 8.66 18.19 -3.01
CA VAL A 28 7.24 18.35 -3.35
C VAL A 28 6.35 18.24 -2.11
N GLY A 29 6.91 17.85 -0.95
CA GLY A 29 6.13 17.59 0.25
C GLY A 29 5.17 16.42 0.07
N SER A 30 5.60 15.40 -0.69
CA SER A 30 4.76 14.28 -1.09
C SER A 30 5.34 12.95 -0.63
N VAL A 31 4.47 12.01 -0.30
CA VAL A 31 4.85 10.65 0.06
C VAL A 31 4.36 9.74 -1.04
N THR A 32 5.31 9.09 -1.73
CA THR A 32 5.02 8.02 -2.68
C THR A 32 5.05 6.70 -1.94
N VAL A 33 3.92 5.98 -1.92
CA VAL A 33 3.84 4.65 -1.34
C VAL A 33 3.65 3.64 -2.46
N THR A 34 4.62 2.74 -2.62
CA THR A 34 4.50 1.61 -3.53
C THR A 34 3.92 0.43 -2.76
N VAL A 35 2.69 0.07 -3.10
CA VAL A 35 2.00 -1.08 -2.53
C VAL A 35 2.04 -2.24 -3.52
N GLY A 36 2.33 -3.43 -3.01
CA GLY A 36 2.17 -4.69 -3.72
C GLY A 36 0.97 -5.44 -3.17
N ILE A 37 0.38 -6.31 -3.96
CA ILE A 37 -0.66 -7.22 -3.47
C ILE A 37 0.05 -8.43 -2.84
N ALA A 38 -0.37 -8.80 -1.62
CA ALA A 38 0.12 -10.01 -0.98
C ALA A 38 -0.18 -11.21 -1.87
N GLU A 39 0.78 -12.12 -2.05
CA GLU A 39 0.71 -13.24 -3.01
C GLU A 39 -0.49 -14.19 -2.79
N ASN A 40 -1.15 -14.11 -1.62
CA ASN A 40 -2.35 -14.87 -1.25
C ASN A 40 -3.68 -14.15 -1.63
N VAL A 41 -3.63 -12.93 -2.11
CA VAL A 41 -4.84 -12.20 -2.48
C VAL A 41 -5.07 -12.45 -3.96
N LEU A 42 -5.97 -13.39 -4.24
CA LEU A 42 -6.64 -13.42 -5.53
C LEU A 42 -7.23 -12.03 -5.76
N LEU A 43 -6.63 -11.27 -6.66
CA LEU A 43 -7.31 -10.17 -7.32
C LEU A 43 -8.44 -10.83 -8.13
N SER A 44 -9.56 -11.10 -7.49
CA SER A 44 -10.83 -11.21 -8.17
C SER A 44 -11.07 -9.83 -8.77
N TRP A 45 -10.57 -9.64 -9.99
CA TRP A 45 -10.95 -8.54 -10.87
C TRP A 45 -12.48 -8.46 -10.82
N PRO A 46 -13.10 -7.29 -10.57
CA PRO A 46 -14.54 -7.21 -10.67
C PRO A 46 -14.91 -7.65 -12.08
N ASP A 47 -15.64 -8.75 -12.15
CA ASP A 47 -16.14 -9.41 -13.34
C ASP A 47 -16.66 -8.35 -14.31
N LEU A 48 -15.87 -8.06 -15.35
CA LEU A 48 -16.25 -7.11 -16.39
C LEU A 48 -17.12 -7.89 -17.37
N ARG A 49 -18.37 -8.10 -16.97
CA ARG A 49 -19.45 -8.61 -17.82
C ARG A 49 -20.31 -7.46 -18.34
#